data_AF-I4EF63-F1
#
_entry.id   AF-I4EF63-F1
#
_cell.length_a   1.000
_cell.length_b   1.000
_cell.length_c   1.000
_cell.angle_alpha   90.00
_cell.angle_beta   90.00
_cell.angle_gamma   90.00
#
_symmetry.space_group_name_H-M   'P 1'
#
loop_
_entity.id
_entity.type
_entity.pdbx_description
1 polymer ?
#
loop_
_entity_poly.entity_id
_entity_poly.type
_entity_poly.pdbx_seq_one_letter_code
_entity_poly.pdbx_strand_id
1 'polypeptide(L)'
;MDVRRRQELPGRKGPTSMTQSDSGFSSSNANEFAIPDIYTDSVRINMSVYGVCFELGLNQPFGPVGSDGTVITRPEARVYMSPQHAKVLALTLLKNIRAYEDQVGEINLPQELLRDLDIEEGGK
;
A
#
# COMPACT_ATOMS: atom_id res chain seq x y z
N MET A 1 21.35 31.77 -51.41
CA MET A 1 21.64 32.84 -50.45
C MET A 1 20.97 34.12 -50.93
N ASP A 2 20.16 34.85 -50.19
CA ASP A 2 19.47 34.59 -48.94
C ASP A 2 18.45 35.71 -48.73
N VAL A 3 17.34 35.33 -48.10
CA VAL A 3 16.39 36.12 -47.31
C VAL A 3 16.04 37.55 -47.74
N ARG A 4 14.91 37.70 -48.46
CA ARG A 4 14.12 38.94 -48.54
C ARG A 4 13.13 39.00 -47.37
N ARG A 5 13.30 40.02 -46.53
CA ARG A 5 12.48 40.39 -45.35
C ARG A 5 11.04 40.70 -45.80
N ARG A 6 10.05 39.91 -45.34
CA ARG A 6 8.60 40.14 -45.53
C ARG A 6 8.05 41.17 -44.53
N GLN A 7 7.15 42.03 -45.02
CA GLN A 7 6.24 42.90 -44.29
C GLN A 7 5.18 42.12 -43.52
N GLU A 8 4.64 42.65 -42.41
CA GLU A 8 3.23 42.49 -42.01
C GLU A 8 2.67 43.78 -41.37
N LEU A 9 1.42 44.10 -41.70
CA LEU A 9 0.57 45.25 -41.26
C LEU A 9 -0.44 44.79 -40.16
N PRO A 10 -1.54 45.51 -39.85
CA PRO A 10 -1.77 46.22 -38.59
C PRO A 10 -2.84 45.56 -37.68
N GLY A 11 -3.03 46.16 -36.49
CA GLY A 11 -3.83 45.64 -35.37
C GLY A 11 -5.28 45.24 -35.66
N ARG A 12 -5.70 44.16 -34.97
CA ARG A 12 -7.07 43.65 -34.93
C ARG A 12 -7.55 43.65 -33.47
N LYS A 13 -8.59 44.44 -33.17
CA LYS A 13 -9.30 44.43 -31.87
C LYS A 13 -10.08 43.10 -31.74
N GLY A 14 -9.85 42.37 -30.65
CA GLY A 14 -10.68 41.25 -30.21
C GLY A 14 -11.73 41.69 -29.17
N PRO A 15 -12.89 41.01 -29.08
CA PRO A 15 -14.03 41.47 -28.29
C PRO A 15 -13.89 41.19 -26.80
N THR A 16 -14.32 42.16 -25.99
CA THR A 16 -14.53 42.05 -24.55
C THR A 16 -15.64 41.05 -24.26
N SER A 17 -15.31 39.85 -23.76
CA SER A 17 -16.28 38.93 -23.18
C SER A 17 -16.34 39.14 -21.67
N MET A 18 -17.55 39.48 -21.22
CA MET A 18 -17.97 39.67 -19.83
C MET A 18 -17.54 38.49 -18.94
N THR A 19 -16.81 38.83 -17.87
CA THR A 19 -16.53 37.93 -16.75
C THR A 19 -17.59 38.16 -15.66
N GLN A 20 -18.09 37.05 -15.10
CA GLN A 20 -18.81 36.85 -13.84
C GLN A 20 -20.27 36.38 -13.97
N SER A 21 -20.45 35.08 -13.77
CA SER A 21 -21.27 34.58 -12.67
C SER A 21 -20.77 33.18 -12.31
N ASP A 22 -19.77 33.19 -11.43
CA ASP A 22 -19.20 32.04 -10.75
C ASP A 22 -20.26 31.54 -9.75
N SER A 23 -21.22 30.73 -10.21
CA SER A 23 -22.03 29.92 -9.31
C SER A 23 -21.18 28.72 -8.92
N GLY A 24 -20.27 28.97 -7.98
CA GLY A 24 -19.54 27.95 -7.25
C GLY A 24 -20.53 27.02 -6.56
N PHE A 25 -20.88 25.93 -7.24
CA PHE A 25 -21.39 24.75 -6.58
C PHE A 25 -20.19 24.09 -5.89
N SER A 26 -19.94 24.55 -4.68
CA SER A 26 -18.94 24.00 -3.77
C SER A 26 -19.17 22.49 -3.67
N SER A 27 -18.18 21.74 -4.17
CA SER A 27 -18.04 20.29 -4.08
C SER A 27 -18.16 19.82 -2.63
N SER A 28 -19.36 19.42 -2.21
CA SER A 28 -19.57 18.76 -0.94
C SER A 28 -19.25 17.26 -1.07
N ASN A 29 -17.98 16.93 -0.85
CA ASN A 29 -17.47 15.65 -0.33
C ASN A 29 -18.32 14.40 -0.60
N ALA A 30 -18.29 13.90 -1.83
CA ALA A 30 -18.46 12.46 -2.05
C ALA A 30 -17.08 11.80 -1.86
N ASN A 31 -16.61 11.69 -0.62
CA ASN A 31 -15.59 10.69 -0.35
C ASN A 31 -16.34 9.34 -0.26
N GLU A 32 -16.56 8.82 -1.46
CA GLU A 32 -16.82 7.43 -1.80
C GLU A 32 -16.10 6.52 -0.79
N PHE A 33 -16.77 5.49 -0.27
CA PHE A 33 -16.20 4.50 0.67
C PHE A 33 -15.16 3.61 -0.03
N ALA A 34 -14.14 4.21 -0.64
CA ALA A 34 -13.04 3.52 -1.27
C ALA A 34 -12.16 2.94 -0.17
N ILE A 35 -12.05 1.61 -0.14
CA ILE A 35 -11.15 0.90 0.76
C ILE A 35 -9.73 1.16 0.25
N PRO A 36 -8.81 1.70 1.08
CA PRO A 36 -7.46 1.99 0.62
C PRO A 36 -6.67 0.71 0.40
N ASP A 37 -6.02 0.59 -0.76
CA ASP A 37 -5.04 -0.45 -1.03
C ASP A 37 -3.67 -0.02 -0.49
N ILE A 38 -3.09 -0.83 0.39
CA ILE A 38 -1.80 -0.56 1.03
C ILE A 38 -0.85 -1.70 0.71
N TYR A 39 0.28 -1.37 0.07
CA TYR A 39 1.39 -2.31 -0.08
C TYR A 39 2.18 -2.39 1.23
N THR A 40 2.60 -3.60 1.61
CA THR A 40 3.40 -3.86 2.81
C THR A 40 4.33 -5.04 2.56
N ASP A 41 5.56 -4.95 3.06
CA ASP A 41 6.58 -6.01 2.99
C ASP A 41 7.04 -6.49 4.37
N SER A 42 6.44 -5.94 5.43
CA SER A 42 6.77 -6.22 6.81
C SER A 42 5.51 -6.28 7.65
N VAL A 43 5.34 -7.37 8.39
CA VAL A 43 4.26 -7.54 9.35
C VAL A 43 4.84 -7.91 10.71
N ARG A 44 4.50 -7.11 11.73
CA ARG A 44 4.76 -7.43 13.13
C ARG A 44 3.46 -7.81 13.81
N ILE A 45 3.43 -8.99 14.41
CA ILE A 45 2.26 -9.49 15.13
C ILE A 45 2.49 -9.31 16.63
N ASN A 46 1.69 -8.44 17.25
CA ASN A 46 1.69 -8.24 18.69
C ASN A 46 0.44 -8.89 19.28
N MET A 47 0.62 -9.86 20.18
CA MET A 47 -0.48 -10.53 20.86
C MET A 47 -0.54 -10.12 22.33
N SER A 48 -1.73 -9.83 22.81
CA SER A 48 -2.02 -9.55 24.21
C SER A 48 -3.27 -10.31 24.66
N VAL A 49 -3.52 -10.35 25.96
CA VAL A 49 -4.78 -10.88 26.52
C VAL A 49 -6.03 -10.14 26.02
N TYR A 50 -5.89 -8.90 25.56
CA TYR A 50 -7.02 -8.06 25.12
C TYR A 50 -7.22 -8.04 23.61
N GLY A 51 -6.29 -8.59 22.83
CA GLY A 51 -6.38 -8.53 21.38
C GLY A 51 -5.06 -8.82 20.67
N VAL A 52 -5.18 -8.95 19.35
CA VAL A 52 -4.06 -9.13 18.42
C VAL A 52 -3.97 -7.88 17.55
N CYS A 53 -2.76 -7.35 17.39
CA CYS A 53 -2.45 -6.23 16.53
C CYS A 53 -1.47 -6.67 15.45
N PHE A 54 -1.86 -6.52 14.19
CA PHE A 54 -0.97 -6.62 13.04
C PHE A 54 -0.50 -5.21 12.71
N GLU A 55 0.80 -4.94 12.89
CA GLU A 55 1.44 -3.72 12.42
C GLU A 55 2.08 -4.00 11.07
N LEU A 56 1.52 -3.40 10.03
CA LEU A 56 1.96 -3.49 8.64
C LEU A 56 2.86 -2.31 8.34
N GLY A 57 3.97 -2.55 7.67
CA GLY A 57 4.93 -1.50 7.34
C GLY A 57 5.76 -1.80 6.11
N LEU A 58 6.66 -0.86 5.84
CA LEU A 58 7.66 -0.94 4.79
C LEU A 58 9.05 -0.92 5.41
N ASN A 59 9.86 -1.93 5.09
CA ASN A 59 11.27 -1.93 5.45
C ASN A 59 11.99 -0.88 4.60
N GLN A 60 12.71 0.04 5.25
CA GLN A 60 13.48 1.06 4.54
C GLN A 60 14.93 0.58 4.34
N PRO A 61 15.32 0.13 3.12
CA PRO A 61 16.67 -0.39 2.88
C PRO A 61 17.77 0.67 3.03
N PHE A 62 17.44 1.96 2.87
CA PHE A 62 18.34 3.10 3.07
C PHE A 62 17.90 4.00 4.24
N GLY A 63 17.07 3.47 5.13
CA GLY A 63 16.58 4.18 6.31
C GLY A 63 17.67 4.33 7.38
N PRO A 64 17.42 5.15 8.41
CA PRO A 64 18.26 5.11 9.59
C PRO A 64 18.30 3.68 10.10
N VAL A 65 19.50 3.17 10.40
CA VAL A 65 19.65 1.90 11.09
C VAL A 65 19.47 2.19 12.58
N GLY A 66 18.70 1.36 13.29
CA GLY A 66 18.60 1.47 14.74
C GLY A 66 19.99 1.39 15.39
N SER A 67 20.11 1.83 16.64
CA SER A 67 21.37 1.74 17.41
C SER A 67 21.98 0.34 17.42
N ASP A 68 21.14 -0.67 17.19
CA ASP A 68 21.46 -2.09 17.32
C ASP A 68 21.65 -2.76 15.94
N GLY A 69 21.78 -1.98 14.86
CA GLY A 69 21.96 -2.52 13.50
C GLY A 69 20.66 -2.96 12.81
N THR A 70 19.51 -2.77 13.45
CA THR A 70 18.22 -3.25 12.94
C THR A 70 17.64 -2.30 11.89
N VAL A 71 17.09 -2.88 10.81
CA VAL A 71 16.37 -2.13 9.77
C VAL A 71 15.13 -1.48 10.40
N ILE A 72 14.98 -0.16 10.23
CA ILE A 72 13.79 0.55 10.69
C ILE A 72 12.64 0.28 9.72
N THR A 73 11.54 -0.25 10.26
CA THR A 73 10.27 -0.41 9.55
C THR A 73 9.44 0.86 9.71
N ARG A 74 8.97 1.43 8.60
CA ARG A 74 7.99 2.53 8.61
C ARG A 74 6.59 1.92 8.72
N PRO A 75 5.81 2.21 9.78
CA PRO A 75 4.45 1.70 9.90
C PRO A 75 3.52 2.39 8.88
N GLU A 76 2.74 1.58 8.16
CA GLU A 76 1.75 2.05 7.17
C GLU A 76 0.31 1.80 7.67
N ALA A 77 0.06 0.68 8.36
CA ALA A 77 -1.26 0.37 8.90
C ALA A 77 -1.20 -0.48 10.18
N ARG A 78 -2.25 -0.38 11.00
CA ARG A 78 -2.45 -1.25 12.17
C ARG A 78 -3.85 -1.84 12.15
N VAL A 79 -3.93 -3.16 12.27
CA VAL A 79 -5.20 -3.90 12.32
C VAL A 79 -5.33 -4.55 13.68
N TYR A 80 -6.33 -4.13 14.45
CA TYR A 80 -6.67 -4.69 15.76
C TYR A 80 -7.85 -5.62 15.64
N MET A 81 -7.76 -6.80 16.25
CA MET A 81 -8.86 -7.76 16.28
C MET A 81 -8.87 -8.60 17.54
N SER A 82 -10.01 -9.22 17.84
CA SER A 82 -10.09 -10.19 18.94
C SER A 82 -9.24 -11.43 18.63
N PRO A 83 -8.76 -12.16 19.66
CA PRO A 83 -8.00 -13.39 19.44
C PRO A 83 -8.77 -14.44 18.63
N GLN A 84 -10.10 -14.52 18.77
CA GLN A 84 -10.91 -15.44 17.97
C GLN A 84 -10.87 -15.08 16.48
N HIS A 85 -10.98 -13.78 16.14
CA HIS A 85 -10.91 -13.32 14.75
C HIS A 85 -9.52 -13.55 14.16
N ALA A 86 -8.46 -13.29 14.92
CA ALA A 86 -7.09 -13.56 14.47
C ALA A 86 -6.87 -15.05 14.14
N LYS A 87 -7.44 -15.96 14.96
CA LYS A 87 -7.37 -17.40 14.71
C LYS A 87 -8.10 -17.79 13.42
N VAL A 88 -9.31 -17.27 13.19
CA VAL A 88 -10.06 -17.53 11.96
C VAL A 88 -9.32 -16.99 10.73
N LEU A 89 -8.73 -15.79 10.83
CA LEU A 89 -7.91 -15.20 9.79
C LEU A 89 -6.72 -16.09 9.45
N ALA A 90 -5.95 -16.55 10.45
CA ALA A 90 -4.79 -17.42 10.24
C ALA A 90 -5.15 -18.73 9.53
N LEU A 91 -6.24 -19.38 9.94
CA LEU A 91 -6.71 -20.62 9.31
C LEU A 91 -7.17 -20.39 7.86
N THR A 92 -7.84 -19.27 7.62
CA THR A 92 -8.31 -18.90 6.27
C THR A 92 -7.14 -18.59 5.34
N LEU A 93 -6.14 -17.86 5.84
CA LEU A 93 -4.90 -17.58 5.10
C LEU A 93 -4.17 -18.88 4.76
N LEU A 94 -3.99 -19.79 5.72
CA LEU A 94 -3.35 -21.08 5.46
C LEU A 94 -4.08 -21.89 4.38
N LYS A 95 -5.42 -21.92 4.43
CA LYS A 95 -6.22 -22.59 3.40
C LYS A 95 -5.99 -21.98 2.02
N ASN A 96 -5.94 -20.66 1.92
CA ASN A 96 -5.74 -19.96 0.65
C ASN A 96 -4.33 -20.16 0.11
N ILE A 97 -3.31 -20.19 0.97
CA ILE A 97 -1.92 -20.46 0.58
C ILE A 97 -1.82 -21.87 -0.01
N ARG A 98 -2.37 -22.90 0.65
CA ARG A 98 -2.36 -24.27 0.11
C ARG A 98 -3.03 -24.37 -1.26
N ALA A 99 -4.19 -23.73 -1.41
CA ALA A 99 -4.90 -23.70 -2.69
C ALA A 99 -4.10 -22.97 -3.80
N TYR A 100 -3.31 -21.98 -3.43
CA TYR A 100 -2.39 -21.31 -4.36
C TYR A 100 -1.22 -22.23 -4.74
N GLU A 101 -0.61 -22.91 -3.77
CA GLU A 101 0.50 -23.85 -4.01
C GLU A 101 0.07 -25.03 -4.90
N ASP A 102 -1.14 -25.55 -4.72
CA ASP A 102 -1.71 -26.60 -5.58
C ASP A 102 -1.81 -26.16 -7.05
N GLN A 103 -1.98 -24.86 -7.31
CA GLN A 103 -2.17 -24.30 -8.66
C GLN A 103 -0.88 -23.81 -9.30
N VAL A 104 0.01 -23.19 -8.51
CA VAL A 104 1.18 -22.45 -9.01
C VAL A 104 2.49 -23.16 -8.69
N GLY A 105 2.52 -23.98 -7.63
CA GLY A 105 3.70 -24.65 -7.11
C GLY A 105 4.04 -24.25 -5.67
N GLU A 106 4.83 -25.08 -5.00
CA GLU A 106 5.19 -24.93 -3.58
C GLU A 106 6.01 -23.67 -3.31
N ILE A 107 5.71 -23.00 -2.20
CA ILE A 107 6.46 -21.86 -1.69
C ILE A 107 7.58 -22.40 -0.79
N ASN A 108 8.80 -22.45 -1.33
CA ASN A 108 9.97 -22.90 -0.57
C ASN A 108 10.37 -21.87 0.48
N LEU A 109 10.20 -22.22 1.76
CA LEU A 109 10.64 -21.40 2.88
C LEU A 109 12.03 -21.84 3.37
N PRO A 110 12.92 -20.91 3.76
CA PRO A 110 14.17 -21.25 4.42
C PRO A 110 13.95 -22.13 5.66
N GLN A 111 14.72 -23.22 5.80
CA GLN A 111 14.59 -24.18 6.91
C GLN A 111 14.71 -23.53 8.30
N GLU A 112 15.51 -22.47 8.41
CA GLU A 112 15.67 -21.69 9.64
C GLU A 112 14.33 -21.11 10.11
N LEU A 113 13.53 -20.56 9.19
CA LEU A 113 12.21 -19.99 9.51
C LEU A 113 11.21 -21.06 9.94
N LEU A 114 11.27 -22.25 9.33
CA LEU A 114 10.37 -23.36 9.67
C LEU A 114 10.62 -23.87 11.10
N ARG A 115 11.89 -23.96 11.49
CA ARG A 115 12.30 -24.34 12.86
C ARG A 115 11.85 -23.32 13.89
N ASP A 116 11.97 -22.03 13.58
CA ASP A 116 11.53 -20.96 14.48
C ASP A 116 10.01 -20.93 14.68
N LEU A 117 9.26 -21.39 13.67
CA LEU A 117 7.80 -21.51 13.73
C LEU A 117 7.33 -22.83 14.37
N ASP A 118 8.25 -23.73 14.74
CA ASP A 118 7.96 -25.09 15.21
C ASP A 118 7.06 -25.88 14.23
N ILE A 119 7.24 -25.61 12.94
CA ILE A 119 6.52 -26.27 11.85
C ILE A 119 7.46 -27.33 11.27
N GLU A 120 7.18 -28.60 11.53
CA GLU A 120 7.84 -29.69 10.81
C GLU A 120 7.32 -29.73 9.36
N GLU A 121 8.22 -29.67 8.37
CA GLU A 121 7.86 -29.95 6.96
C GLU A 121 7.31 -31.38 6.87
N GLY A 122 5.99 -31.52 6.79
CA GLY A 122 5.39 -32.84 6.56
C GLY A 122 4.01 -33.06 7.14
N GLY A 123 3.03 -32.24 6.73
CA GLY A 123 1.62 -32.62 6.83
C GLY A 123 1.09 -32.93 5.44
N LYS A 124 1.24 -34.18 4.99
CA LYS A 124 0.47 -34.70 3.85
C LYS A 124 -1.03 -34.58 4.11
#